data_AF-A0A6P0MD21-F1
#
_entry.id   AF-A0A6P0MD21-F1
#
_cell.length_a   1.000
_cell.length_b   1.000
_cell.length_c   1.000
_cell.angle_alpha   90.00
_cell.angle_beta   90.00
_cell.angle_gamma   90.00
#
_symmetry.space_group_name_H-M   'P 1'
#
loop_
_entity.id
_entity.type
_entity.pdbx_description
1 polymer ?
#
loop_
_entity_poly.entity_id
_entity_poly.type
_entity_poly.pdbx_seq_one_letter_code
_entity_poly.pdbx_strand_id
1 'polypeptide(L)'
;SKQLQAYLMFFDQLLANYFAQLEHTKDLFSFQTKNKTTYFYQELYSIPGAPEILNTDKTSPDGKWNEIDKIRRNRFLDHLMAQFCEKFTDYSLLLYDSILLDDSILEEKLLEEKLIDDKINFLQNYPQISAGRGKAFNYTDPSQVWDTDNVSGLKQRICSLLGIPYHRKTLALCNELDETEGFHIVEHILLRPRSSNDPDSDENFSEFKSNTDSNTDSNTIDPYSFQLSFVFPNWLPRFQEENFKQLIYNIISAEIPAHITPYFHLLDKPNMIKFENAYQLWLNTKMDKNSTNNLIEFLVNGSISNPPCNVLGYMTIGTDFEVIC
;
A
#
# COMPACT_ATOMS: atom_id res chain seq x y z
N SER A 1 18.39 37.75 -46.22
CA SER A 1 18.62 36.42 -46.83
C SER A 1 17.81 35.40 -46.06
N LYS A 2 17.05 34.52 -46.73
CA LYS A 2 16.26 33.45 -46.06
C LYS A 2 17.14 32.49 -45.24
N GLN A 3 18.40 32.31 -45.65
CA GLN A 3 19.38 31.48 -44.93
C GLN A 3 19.72 32.03 -43.54
N LEU A 4 19.89 33.35 -43.40
CA LEU A 4 20.15 33.98 -42.11
C LEU A 4 18.93 33.89 -41.18
N GLN A 5 17.73 34.08 -41.73
CA GLN A 5 16.48 33.93 -40.97
C GLN A 5 16.32 32.50 -40.45
N ALA A 6 16.53 31.49 -41.30
CA ALA A 6 16.50 30.09 -40.89
C ALA A 6 17.55 29.77 -39.80
N TYR A 7 18.76 30.33 -39.92
CA TYR A 7 19.81 30.17 -38.90
C TYR A 7 19.41 30.77 -37.55
N LEU A 8 18.83 31.98 -37.52
CA LEU A 8 18.38 32.62 -36.27
C LEU A 8 17.18 31.90 -35.66
N MET A 9 16.22 31.43 -36.48
CA MET A 9 15.04 30.71 -36.00
C MET A 9 15.38 29.45 -35.21
N PHE A 10 16.49 28.78 -35.52
CA PHE A 10 16.96 27.66 -34.71
C PHE A 10 17.28 28.08 -33.26
N PHE A 11 17.95 29.22 -33.06
CA PHE A 11 18.25 29.75 -31.73
C PHE A 11 16.99 30.29 -31.04
N ASP A 12 16.10 30.95 -31.78
CA ASP A 12 14.82 31.40 -31.25
C ASP A 12 13.99 30.22 -30.73
N GLN A 13 14.01 29.07 -31.43
CA GLN A 13 13.27 27.88 -30.99
C GLN A 13 13.86 27.29 -29.73
N LEU A 14 15.19 27.27 -29.61
CA LEU A 14 15.88 26.80 -28.41
C LEU A 14 15.51 27.66 -27.19
N LEU A 15 15.50 28.99 -27.36
CA LEU A 15 15.08 29.92 -26.31
C LEU A 15 13.60 29.79 -25.98
N ALA A 16 12.74 29.69 -26.99
CA ALA A 16 11.29 29.52 -26.80
C ALA A 16 10.96 28.21 -26.07
N ASN A 17 11.63 27.11 -26.41
CA ASN A 17 11.48 25.84 -25.69
C ASN A 17 11.96 25.95 -24.25
N TYR A 18 13.07 26.67 -24.01
CA TYR A 18 13.55 26.91 -22.65
C TYR A 18 12.54 27.71 -21.82
N PHE A 19 11.98 28.80 -22.37
CA PHE A 19 10.96 29.59 -21.67
C PHE A 19 9.67 28.80 -21.44
N ALA A 20 9.20 28.04 -22.41
CA ALA A 20 8.06 27.14 -22.24
C ALA A 20 8.32 26.12 -21.12
N GLN A 21 9.51 25.54 -21.07
CA GLN A 21 9.89 24.62 -20.01
C GLN A 21 9.91 25.30 -18.63
N LEU A 22 10.38 26.54 -18.55
CA LEU A 22 10.39 27.33 -17.32
C LEU A 22 8.97 27.66 -16.83
N GLU A 23 8.09 28.08 -17.74
CA GLU A 23 6.68 28.38 -17.44
C GLU A 23 5.99 27.17 -16.81
N HIS A 24 6.22 25.98 -17.37
CA HIS A 24 5.65 24.73 -16.90
C HIS A 24 6.45 24.03 -15.79
N THR A 25 7.42 24.71 -15.15
CA THR A 25 8.17 24.11 -14.02
C THR A 25 7.23 23.67 -12.90
N LYS A 26 6.19 24.46 -12.60
CA LYS A 26 5.18 24.11 -11.61
C LYS A 26 4.46 22.80 -11.95
N ASP A 27 4.19 22.56 -13.23
CA ASP A 27 3.48 21.36 -13.68
C ASP A 27 4.35 20.11 -13.57
N LEU A 28 5.66 20.23 -13.82
CA LEU A 28 6.63 19.13 -13.66
C LEU A 28 6.72 18.64 -12.22
N PHE A 29 6.75 19.58 -11.27
CA PHE A 29 6.80 19.29 -9.82
C PHE A 29 5.41 19.19 -9.18
N SER A 30 4.33 19.27 -9.97
CA SER A 30 2.96 19.05 -9.49
C SER A 30 2.63 17.57 -9.54
N PHE A 31 2.03 17.07 -8.46
CA PHE A 31 1.38 15.77 -8.39
C PHE A 31 -0.15 15.91 -8.43
N GLN A 32 -0.72 17.12 -8.57
CA GLN A 32 -2.16 17.30 -8.75
C GLN A 32 -2.61 17.03 -10.20
N THR A 33 -1.72 17.28 -11.16
CA THR A 33 -2.06 17.20 -12.58
C THR A 33 -1.49 15.92 -13.20
N LYS A 34 -2.33 15.15 -13.93
CA LYS A 34 -1.90 13.99 -14.72
C LYS A 34 -1.47 14.39 -16.14
N ASN A 35 -0.65 15.44 -16.25
CA ASN A 35 -0.09 15.85 -17.53
C ASN A 35 0.90 14.77 -18.01
N LYS A 36 0.69 14.29 -19.24
CA LYS A 36 1.52 13.24 -19.84
C LYS A 36 2.74 13.78 -20.58
N THR A 37 2.80 15.09 -20.79
CA THR A 37 3.90 15.79 -21.47
C THR A 37 4.84 16.41 -20.46
N THR A 38 6.14 16.17 -20.59
CA THR A 38 7.18 16.77 -19.73
C THR A 38 8.07 17.75 -20.48
N TYR A 39 8.23 17.58 -21.79
CA TYR A 39 8.89 18.55 -22.66
C TYR A 39 7.88 19.51 -23.23
N PHE A 40 8.00 20.76 -22.82
CA PHE A 40 7.16 21.84 -23.31
C PHE A 40 7.91 22.61 -24.40
N TYR A 41 7.17 23.03 -25.41
CA TYR A 41 7.70 23.84 -26.49
C TYR A 41 6.69 24.94 -26.82
N GLN A 42 7.21 26.06 -27.32
CA GLN A 42 6.39 27.15 -27.81
C GLN A 42 6.59 27.26 -29.32
N GLU A 43 5.47 27.35 -30.04
CA GLU A 43 5.51 27.51 -31.49
C GLU A 43 5.94 28.93 -31.89
N LEU A 44 6.73 29.04 -32.96
CA LEU A 44 7.27 30.31 -33.46
C LEU A 44 6.49 30.92 -34.64
N TYR A 45 5.29 30.42 -34.95
CA TYR A 45 4.51 30.91 -36.11
C TYR A 45 4.16 32.39 -36.05
N SER A 46 4.13 32.97 -34.85
CA SER A 46 3.88 34.40 -34.64
C SER A 46 5.06 35.28 -35.07
N ILE A 47 6.24 34.72 -35.36
CA ILE A 47 7.42 35.48 -35.79
C ILE A 47 7.35 35.78 -37.30
N PRO A 48 7.61 37.03 -37.74
CA PRO A 48 7.64 37.39 -39.15
C PRO A 48 8.61 36.52 -39.97
N GLY A 49 8.13 35.94 -41.08
CA GLY A 49 8.93 35.08 -41.97
C GLY A 49 8.99 33.61 -41.55
N ALA A 50 8.47 33.26 -40.36
CA ALA A 50 8.44 31.88 -39.87
C ALA A 50 7.60 30.91 -40.73
N PRO A 51 6.40 31.29 -41.22
CA PRO A 51 5.55 30.39 -42.00
C PRO A 51 6.15 29.98 -43.36
N GLU A 52 7.10 30.76 -43.89
CA GLU A 52 7.78 30.46 -45.16
C GLU A 52 8.95 29.49 -45.00
N ILE A 53 9.40 29.27 -43.76
CA ILE A 53 10.61 28.51 -43.42
C ILE A 53 10.25 27.21 -42.68
N LEU A 54 9.28 27.27 -41.76
CA LEU A 54 8.80 26.13 -40.99
C LEU A 54 7.68 25.41 -41.77
N ASN A 55 8.00 24.23 -42.29
CA ASN A 55 7.02 23.31 -42.83
C ASN A 55 6.80 22.24 -41.76
N THR A 56 5.63 22.22 -41.12
CA THR A 56 5.31 21.16 -40.16
C THR A 56 3.96 20.56 -40.47
N ASP A 57 3.94 19.24 -40.63
CA ASP A 57 2.76 18.45 -40.35
C ASP A 57 2.42 18.64 -38.87
N LYS A 58 1.19 19.10 -38.59
CA LYS A 58 0.68 19.26 -37.23
C LYS A 58 0.44 17.91 -36.59
N THR A 59 1.49 17.18 -36.23
CA THR A 59 1.37 16.11 -35.25
C THR A 59 1.36 16.79 -33.89
N SER A 60 0.17 17.22 -33.47
CA SER A 60 -0.09 17.50 -32.06
C SER A 60 0.39 16.29 -31.27
N PRO A 61 1.03 16.45 -30.10
CA PRO A 61 1.30 15.31 -29.24
C PRO A 61 -0.06 14.69 -28.88
N ASP A 62 -0.41 13.61 -29.59
CA ASP A 62 -1.47 12.67 -29.24
C ASP A 62 -1.36 12.48 -27.73
N GLY A 63 -2.41 12.76 -26.95
CA GLY A 63 -2.44 12.77 -25.47
C GLY A 63 -2.15 11.41 -24.81
N LYS A 64 -1.10 10.76 -25.28
CA LYS A 64 -0.52 9.47 -24.97
C LYS A 64 0.87 9.74 -24.41
N TRP A 65 1.33 8.81 -23.59
CA TRP A 65 2.66 8.87 -23.06
C TRP A 65 3.70 8.59 -24.15
N ASN A 66 4.75 9.41 -24.18
CA ASN A 66 6.01 9.07 -24.80
C ASN A 66 6.93 8.40 -23.76
N GLU A 67 7.76 7.44 -24.17
CA GLU A 67 8.70 6.74 -23.27
C GLU A 67 9.61 7.73 -22.51
N ILE A 68 10.06 8.78 -23.22
CA ILE A 68 10.88 9.85 -22.62
C ILE A 68 10.11 10.59 -21.52
N ASP A 69 8.82 10.88 -21.76
CA ASP A 69 7.99 11.59 -20.79
C ASP A 69 7.69 10.72 -19.57
N LYS A 70 7.47 9.41 -19.75
CA LYS A 70 7.28 8.46 -18.64
C LYS A 70 8.51 8.44 -17.72
N ILE A 71 9.68 8.19 -18.29
CA ILE A 71 10.95 8.13 -17.55
C ILE A 71 11.18 9.44 -16.79
N ARG A 72 10.99 10.58 -17.46
CA ARG A 72 11.23 11.89 -16.86
C ARG A 72 10.21 12.21 -15.77
N ARG A 73 8.93 11.89 -16.00
CA ARG A 73 7.88 12.06 -14.98
C ARG A 73 8.16 11.21 -13.76
N ASN A 74 8.55 9.95 -13.96
CA ASN A 74 8.92 9.03 -12.89
C ASN A 74 10.05 9.61 -12.02
N ARG A 75 11.10 10.18 -12.64
CA ARG A 75 12.20 10.85 -11.92
C ARG A 75 11.74 12.05 -11.10
N PHE A 76 10.81 12.86 -11.59
CA PHE A 76 10.25 13.98 -10.82
C PHE A 76 9.44 13.47 -9.61
N LEU A 77 8.63 12.44 -9.79
CA LEU A 77 7.86 11.84 -8.69
C LEU A 77 8.79 11.21 -7.64
N ASP A 78 9.83 10.50 -8.06
CA ASP A 78 10.84 9.95 -7.14
C ASP A 78 11.53 11.04 -6.34
N HIS A 79 11.84 12.18 -6.96
CA HIS A 79 12.41 13.33 -6.26
C HIS A 79 11.46 13.89 -5.20
N LEU A 80 10.16 14.02 -5.52
CA LEU A 80 9.16 14.50 -4.58
C LEU A 80 8.94 13.53 -3.41
N MET A 81 8.92 12.24 -3.69
CA MET A 81 8.79 11.19 -2.66
C MET A 81 10.01 11.12 -1.75
N ALA A 82 11.21 11.36 -2.30
CA ALA A 82 12.45 11.38 -1.53
C ALA A 82 12.46 12.48 -0.45
N GLN A 83 11.70 13.58 -0.62
CA GLN A 83 11.52 14.60 0.42
C GLN A 83 10.90 14.03 1.70
N PHE A 84 10.08 12.99 1.54
CA PHE A 84 9.42 12.27 2.63
C PHE A 84 10.17 10.99 3.03
N CYS A 85 11.37 10.77 2.49
CA CYS A 85 12.16 9.54 2.66
C CYS A 85 11.45 8.27 2.18
N GLU A 86 10.50 8.39 1.26
CA GLU A 86 9.74 7.26 0.73
C GLU A 86 10.38 6.72 -0.56
N LYS A 87 10.33 5.40 -0.77
CA LYS A 87 10.89 4.72 -1.95
C LYS A 87 9.92 3.65 -2.45
N PHE A 88 9.75 3.59 -3.78
CA PHE A 88 8.90 2.59 -4.45
C PHE A 88 9.72 1.55 -5.23
N THR A 89 11.01 1.41 -4.91
CA THR A 89 11.94 0.54 -5.64
C THR A 89 11.48 -0.91 -5.62
N ASP A 90 11.17 -1.45 -4.45
CA ASP A 90 10.82 -2.87 -4.32
C ASP A 90 9.49 -3.18 -5.03
N TYR A 91 8.50 -2.29 -4.92
CA TYR A 91 7.25 -2.39 -5.69
C TYR A 91 7.52 -2.39 -7.19
N SER A 92 8.36 -1.47 -7.69
CA SER A 92 8.68 -1.40 -9.12
C SER A 92 9.41 -2.65 -9.62
N LEU A 93 10.28 -3.27 -8.81
CA LEU A 93 10.98 -4.49 -9.21
C LEU A 93 10.02 -5.67 -9.36
N LEU A 94 9.10 -5.85 -8.43
CA LEU A 94 8.08 -6.91 -8.53
C LEU A 94 7.14 -6.69 -9.71
N LEU A 95 6.82 -5.42 -9.97
CA LEU A 95 6.04 -5.01 -11.12
C LEU A 95 6.74 -5.47 -12.42
N TYR A 96 8.07 -5.31 -12.52
CA TYR A 96 8.86 -5.80 -13.65
C TYR A 96 9.05 -7.32 -13.68
N ASP A 97 9.22 -7.98 -12.53
CA ASP A 97 9.33 -9.45 -12.48
C ASP A 97 8.05 -10.12 -13.03
N SER A 98 6.87 -9.55 -12.75
CA SER A 98 5.61 -10.02 -13.32
C SER A 98 5.54 -9.89 -14.85
N ILE A 99 6.26 -8.91 -15.43
CA ILE A 99 6.36 -8.72 -16.89
C ILE A 99 7.24 -9.79 -17.53
N LEU A 100 8.33 -10.22 -16.90
CA LEU A 100 9.24 -11.21 -17.48
C LEU A 100 8.59 -12.59 -17.70
N LEU A 101 7.41 -12.80 -17.10
CA LEU A 101 6.63 -14.02 -17.23
C LEU A 101 5.62 -13.98 -18.41
N ASP A 102 5.30 -12.80 -18.96
CA ASP A 102 4.36 -12.63 -20.07
C ASP A 102 4.99 -11.76 -21.19
N ASP A 103 5.22 -12.37 -22.36
CA ASP A 103 5.99 -11.82 -23.50
C ASP A 103 5.30 -10.64 -24.24
N SER A 104 4.34 -9.96 -23.61
CA SER A 104 3.52 -8.93 -24.27
C SER A 104 4.04 -7.50 -24.02
N ILE A 105 4.54 -6.87 -25.09
CA ILE A 105 5.06 -5.48 -25.09
C ILE A 105 3.98 -4.44 -24.70
N LEU A 106 2.70 -4.79 -24.84
CA LEU A 106 1.59 -3.91 -24.47
C LEU A 106 1.40 -3.81 -22.96
N GLU A 107 1.70 -4.88 -22.21
CA GLU A 107 1.57 -4.90 -20.75
C GLU A 107 2.64 -4.05 -20.09
N GLU A 108 3.88 -4.07 -20.57
CA GLU A 108 4.98 -3.23 -20.05
C GLU A 108 4.60 -1.75 -20.02
N LYS A 109 4.00 -1.24 -21.11
CA LYS A 109 3.61 0.17 -21.22
C LYS A 109 2.49 0.56 -20.27
N LEU A 110 1.49 -0.32 -20.10
CA LEU A 110 0.37 -0.09 -19.18
C LEU A 110 0.84 -0.09 -17.73
N LEU A 111 1.88 -0.87 -17.43
CA LEU A 111 2.36 -1.07 -16.08
C LEU A 111 3.20 0.11 -15.57
N GLU A 112 4.02 0.71 -16.43
CA GLU A 112 4.70 1.98 -16.09
C GLU A 112 3.72 3.13 -15.84
N GLU A 113 2.62 3.16 -16.59
CA GLU A 113 1.55 4.14 -16.37
C GLU A 113 0.86 3.91 -15.03
N LYS A 114 0.59 2.64 -14.68
CA LYS A 114 0.09 2.27 -13.35
C LYS A 114 1.06 2.70 -12.24
N LEU A 115 2.36 2.47 -12.40
CA LEU A 115 3.38 2.90 -11.43
C LEU A 115 3.37 4.42 -11.22
N ILE A 116 3.31 5.20 -12.31
CA ILE A 116 3.22 6.66 -12.24
C ILE A 116 1.93 7.08 -11.51
N ASP A 117 0.81 6.45 -11.82
CA ASP A 117 -0.48 6.74 -11.18
C ASP A 117 -0.47 6.39 -9.69
N ASP A 118 0.11 5.26 -9.30
CA ASP A 118 0.25 4.85 -7.90
C ASP A 118 1.11 5.84 -7.11
N LYS A 119 2.23 6.30 -7.69
CA LYS A 119 3.08 7.33 -7.07
C LYS A 119 2.35 8.66 -6.90
N ILE A 120 1.57 9.07 -7.90
CA ILE A 120 0.74 10.27 -7.83
C ILE A 120 -0.31 10.12 -6.72
N ASN A 121 -1.03 9.00 -6.69
CA ASN A 121 -2.04 8.71 -5.68
C ASN A 121 -1.44 8.69 -4.27
N PHE A 122 -0.26 8.10 -4.11
CA PHE A 122 0.49 8.09 -2.85
C PHE A 122 0.84 9.49 -2.39
N LEU A 123 1.43 10.33 -3.25
CA LEU A 123 1.79 11.71 -2.92
C LEU A 123 0.56 12.58 -2.60
N GLN A 124 -0.54 12.42 -3.34
CA GLN A 124 -1.78 13.16 -3.09
C GLN A 124 -2.38 12.82 -1.72
N ASN A 125 -2.37 11.54 -1.33
CA ASN A 125 -2.92 11.07 -0.07
C ASN A 125 -1.92 11.09 1.09
N TYR A 126 -0.65 11.43 0.82
CA TYR A 126 0.44 11.37 1.80
C TYR A 126 0.14 12.10 3.11
N PRO A 127 -0.45 13.32 3.13
CA PRO A 127 -0.74 14.00 4.39
C PRO A 127 -1.68 13.20 5.31
N GLN A 128 -2.71 12.57 4.75
CA GLN A 128 -3.66 11.75 5.49
C GLN A 128 -2.99 10.45 5.98
N ILE A 129 -2.28 9.77 5.08
CA ILE A 129 -1.61 8.49 5.36
C ILE A 129 -0.50 8.64 6.41
N SER A 130 0.25 9.73 6.33
CA SER A 130 1.36 10.03 7.25
C SER A 130 0.84 10.47 8.63
N ALA A 131 -0.08 11.44 8.69
CA ALA A 131 -0.65 11.91 9.95
C ALA A 131 -1.51 10.84 10.64
N GLY A 132 -2.17 9.99 9.86
CA GLY A 132 -3.08 8.96 10.32
C GLY A 132 -2.45 7.59 10.56
N ARG A 133 -1.12 7.42 10.52
CA ARG A 133 -0.47 6.09 10.57
C ARG A 133 -0.98 5.20 11.72
N GLY A 134 -1.09 5.75 12.93
CA GLY A 134 -1.57 5.04 14.12
C GLY A 134 -3.09 5.11 14.33
N LYS A 135 -3.85 5.63 13.38
CA LYS A 135 -5.30 5.83 13.52
C LYS A 135 -6.05 4.53 13.24
N ALA A 136 -6.78 4.04 14.23
CA ALA A 136 -7.73 2.95 14.07
C ALA A 136 -8.94 3.37 13.22
N PHE A 137 -9.62 2.39 12.64
CA PHE A 137 -10.88 2.65 11.93
C PHE A 137 -12.04 2.86 12.91
N ASN A 138 -13.10 3.53 12.46
CA ASN A 138 -14.27 3.77 13.30
C ASN A 138 -15.20 2.55 13.34
N TYR A 139 -15.05 1.68 14.34
CA TYR A 139 -15.94 0.52 14.51
C TYR A 139 -17.26 0.81 15.24
N THR A 140 -17.53 2.07 15.62
CA THR A 140 -18.72 2.41 16.43
C THR A 140 -20.01 2.52 15.61
N ASP A 141 -19.89 2.82 14.31
CA ASP A 141 -20.99 2.95 13.37
C ASP A 141 -21.14 1.67 12.53
N PRO A 142 -22.18 0.84 12.77
CA PRO A 142 -22.41 -0.42 12.04
C PRO A 142 -22.52 -0.25 10.53
N SER A 143 -22.99 0.91 10.05
CA SER A 143 -23.15 1.16 8.62
C SER A 143 -21.82 1.37 7.89
N GLN A 144 -20.75 1.64 8.64
CA GLN A 144 -19.42 1.96 8.10
C GLN A 144 -18.41 0.85 8.36
N VAL A 145 -18.84 -0.38 8.62
CA VAL A 145 -17.91 -1.44 9.07
C VAL A 145 -17.54 -2.44 7.98
N TRP A 146 -18.37 -2.64 6.96
CA TRP A 146 -18.10 -3.57 5.85
C TRP A 146 -18.39 -2.91 4.50
N ASP A 147 -17.65 -3.26 3.45
CA ASP A 147 -17.76 -2.64 2.11
C ASP A 147 -17.67 -1.10 2.14
N THR A 148 -16.70 -0.57 2.90
CA THR A 148 -16.51 0.88 3.09
C THR A 148 -15.04 1.30 3.06
N ASP A 149 -14.81 2.61 2.91
CA ASP A 149 -13.49 3.25 2.99
C ASP A 149 -13.01 3.50 4.43
N ASN A 150 -13.79 3.10 5.43
CA ASN A 150 -13.46 3.23 6.84
C ASN A 150 -12.46 2.16 7.28
N VAL A 151 -11.19 2.41 6.98
CA VAL A 151 -10.06 1.52 7.29
C VAL A 151 -9.02 2.23 8.16
N SER A 152 -8.17 1.45 8.83
CA SER A 152 -7.10 1.99 9.67
C SER A 152 -6.05 2.69 8.80
N GLY A 153 -5.40 3.72 9.33
CA GLY A 153 -4.37 4.44 8.59
C GLY A 153 -3.16 3.56 8.28
N LEU A 154 -2.83 2.59 9.15
CA LEU A 154 -1.83 1.57 8.87
C LEU A 154 -2.18 0.75 7.62
N LYS A 155 -3.44 0.33 7.46
CA LYS A 155 -3.89 -0.36 6.25
C LYS A 155 -3.76 0.53 5.01
N GLN A 156 -4.22 1.78 5.08
CA GLN A 156 -4.11 2.73 3.96
C GLN A 156 -2.66 2.88 3.49
N ARG A 157 -1.73 2.98 4.45
CA ARG A 157 -0.30 3.14 4.19
C ARG A 157 0.30 1.91 3.51
N ILE A 158 0.12 0.73 4.10
CA ILE A 158 0.64 -0.54 3.56
C ILE A 158 0.07 -0.79 2.16
N CYS A 159 -1.24 -0.65 1.98
CA CYS A 159 -1.90 -0.82 0.68
C CYS A 159 -1.35 0.14 -0.38
N SER A 160 -1.09 1.39 -0.02
CA SER A 160 -0.56 2.40 -0.96
C SER A 160 0.89 2.12 -1.36
N LEU A 161 1.71 1.56 -0.45
CA LEU A 161 3.07 1.10 -0.77
C LEU A 161 3.08 -0.17 -1.63
N LEU A 162 2.08 -1.03 -1.46
CA LEU A 162 1.92 -2.26 -2.25
C LEU A 162 1.21 -2.04 -3.59
N GLY A 163 0.66 -0.84 -3.87
CA GLY A 163 -0.16 -0.60 -5.07
C GLY A 163 -1.45 -1.42 -5.09
N ILE A 164 -2.08 -1.62 -3.93
CA ILE A 164 -3.33 -2.38 -3.74
C ILE A 164 -4.41 -1.43 -3.20
N PRO A 165 -5.68 -1.57 -3.59
CA PRO A 165 -6.77 -0.78 -3.01
C PRO A 165 -6.91 -1.04 -1.50
N TYR A 166 -7.03 0.02 -0.70
CA TYR A 166 -7.20 -0.09 0.76
C TYR A 166 -8.64 -0.30 1.22
N HIS A 167 -9.62 -0.34 0.31
CA HIS A 167 -11.04 -0.51 0.64
C HIS A 167 -11.28 -1.83 1.38
N ARG A 168 -12.11 -1.82 2.43
CA ARG A 168 -12.51 -3.04 3.12
C ARG A 168 -13.68 -3.64 2.35
N LYS A 169 -13.48 -4.83 1.78
CA LYS A 169 -14.50 -5.60 1.08
C LYS A 169 -14.28 -7.10 1.25
N THR A 170 -15.28 -7.88 0.89
CA THR A 170 -15.17 -9.33 0.73
C THR A 170 -14.19 -9.65 -0.40
N LEU A 171 -13.10 -10.35 -0.08
CA LEU A 171 -12.08 -10.77 -1.03
C LEU A 171 -12.45 -12.11 -1.68
N ALA A 172 -13.04 -13.03 -0.91
CA ALA A 172 -13.41 -14.35 -1.38
C ALA A 172 -14.84 -14.38 -1.95
N LEU A 173 -15.10 -13.55 -2.97
CA LEU A 173 -16.35 -13.59 -3.71
C LEU A 173 -16.51 -14.92 -4.45
N CYS A 174 -17.77 -15.35 -4.66
CA CYS A 174 -18.07 -16.60 -5.35
C CYS A 174 -17.69 -16.58 -6.86
N ASN A 175 -17.43 -15.41 -7.44
CA ASN A 175 -17.10 -15.26 -8.85
C ASN A 175 -15.59 -15.05 -9.04
N GLU A 176 -14.95 -15.89 -9.85
CA GLU A 176 -13.52 -15.78 -10.19
C GLU A 176 -13.16 -14.53 -11.00
N LEU A 177 -14.15 -13.89 -11.64
CA LEU A 177 -13.96 -12.72 -12.50
C LEU A 177 -13.82 -11.39 -11.72
N ASP A 178 -14.24 -11.37 -10.45
CA ASP A 178 -14.22 -10.17 -9.58
C ASP A 178 -13.26 -10.36 -8.39
N GLU A 179 -12.21 -11.17 -8.56
CA GLU A 179 -11.21 -11.34 -7.53
C GLU A 179 -10.45 -10.03 -7.31
N THR A 180 -10.43 -9.57 -6.06
CA THR A 180 -9.86 -8.28 -5.72
C THR A 180 -8.70 -8.46 -4.77
N GLU A 181 -7.59 -7.80 -5.11
CA GLU A 181 -6.42 -7.77 -4.23
C GLU A 181 -6.74 -6.97 -2.96
N GLY A 182 -6.30 -7.49 -1.83
CA GLY A 182 -6.53 -6.88 -0.52
C GLY A 182 -6.14 -7.82 0.62
N PHE A 183 -6.26 -7.31 1.84
CA PHE A 183 -6.03 -8.07 3.07
C PHE A 183 -6.82 -7.46 4.22
N HIS A 184 -6.98 -8.23 5.30
CA HIS A 184 -7.67 -7.77 6.52
C HIS A 184 -6.68 -7.59 7.67
N ILE A 185 -6.96 -6.64 8.55
CA ILE A 185 -6.22 -6.43 9.80
C ILE A 185 -7.20 -6.65 10.95
N VAL A 186 -6.77 -7.42 11.94
CA VAL A 186 -7.48 -7.64 13.19
C VAL A 186 -6.61 -7.15 14.34
N GLU A 187 -7.12 -6.20 15.11
CA GLU A 187 -6.48 -5.75 16.35
C GLU A 187 -6.96 -6.63 17.50
N HIS A 188 -6.06 -7.40 18.11
CA HIS A 188 -6.46 -8.37 19.13
C HIS A 188 -7.05 -7.71 20.37
N ILE A 189 -6.64 -6.47 20.67
CA ILE A 189 -7.19 -5.70 21.79
C ILE A 189 -8.70 -5.49 21.65
N LEU A 190 -9.24 -5.45 20.43
CA LEU A 190 -10.68 -5.33 20.20
C LEU A 190 -11.42 -6.64 20.50
N LEU A 191 -10.73 -7.78 20.44
CA LEU A 191 -11.28 -9.09 20.79
C LEU A 191 -11.35 -9.29 22.30
N ARG A 192 -10.81 -8.38 23.11
CA ARG A 192 -10.89 -8.48 24.56
C ARG A 192 -12.36 -8.42 25.00
N PRO A 193 -12.88 -9.42 25.74
CA PRO A 193 -14.24 -9.40 26.25
C PRO A 193 -14.46 -8.17 27.14
N ARG A 194 -15.56 -7.45 26.93
CA ARG A 194 -15.99 -6.37 27.82
C ARG A 194 -17.09 -6.88 28.73
N SER A 195 -16.96 -6.71 30.04
CA SER A 195 -18.10 -6.93 30.94
C SER A 195 -19.12 -5.82 30.69
N SER A 196 -20.35 -6.19 30.33
CA SER A 196 -21.44 -5.22 30.17
C SER A 196 -21.97 -4.71 31.52
N ASN A 197 -21.63 -5.37 32.63
CA ASN A 197 -22.02 -5.00 33.97
C ASN A 197 -20.75 -4.81 34.81
N ASP A 198 -20.52 -3.59 35.29
CA ASP A 198 -19.40 -3.10 36.10
C ASP A 198 -18.00 -3.03 35.45
N PRO A 199 -17.42 -1.81 35.28
CA PRO A 199 -16.04 -1.62 34.85
C PRO A 199 -14.99 -2.06 35.89
N ASP A 200 -15.41 -2.29 37.14
CA ASP A 200 -14.56 -2.73 38.25
C ASP A 200 -14.86 -4.17 38.71
N SER A 201 -15.77 -4.90 38.04
CA SER A 201 -15.99 -6.33 38.32
C SER A 201 -15.02 -7.18 37.52
N ASP A 202 -13.77 -7.21 37.99
CA ASP A 202 -12.68 -8.06 37.49
C ASP A 202 -12.95 -9.57 37.74
N GLU A 203 -14.20 -10.03 37.88
CA GLU A 203 -14.52 -11.47 37.96
C GLU A 203 -14.51 -12.14 36.57
N ASN A 204 -14.55 -11.35 35.49
CA ASN A 204 -14.42 -11.83 34.11
C ASN A 204 -13.07 -11.47 33.47
N PHE A 205 -12.09 -10.99 34.26
CA PHE A 205 -10.70 -11.24 33.90
C PHE A 205 -10.55 -12.74 34.03
N SER A 206 -10.86 -13.47 32.95
CA SER A 206 -10.73 -14.91 32.94
C SER A 206 -9.30 -15.15 33.38
N GLU A 207 -9.13 -15.63 34.62
CA GLU A 207 -7.93 -16.32 35.04
C GLU A 207 -7.60 -17.19 33.83
N PHE A 208 -6.51 -16.85 33.15
CA PHE A 208 -5.98 -17.69 32.11
C PHE A 208 -5.56 -18.93 32.87
N LYS A 209 -6.49 -19.87 33.04
CA LYS A 209 -6.25 -21.11 33.75
C LYS A 209 -5.17 -21.79 32.95
N SER A 210 -3.96 -21.71 33.47
CA SER A 210 -2.88 -22.61 33.16
C SER A 210 -3.45 -24.01 33.39
N ASN A 211 -3.91 -24.65 32.32
CA ASN A 211 -4.06 -26.09 32.32
C ASN A 211 -2.64 -26.66 32.31
N THR A 212 -1.96 -26.55 33.45
CA THR A 212 -0.69 -27.22 33.71
C THR A 212 -0.83 -27.96 35.03
N ASP A 213 -1.47 -29.13 34.95
CA ASP A 213 -0.95 -30.29 35.66
C ASP A 213 0.43 -30.62 35.05
N SER A 214 1.44 -29.81 35.37
CA SER A 214 2.88 -30.13 35.34
C SER A 214 3.69 -28.84 35.47
N ASN A 215 4.59 -28.85 36.46
CA ASN A 215 5.61 -27.84 36.67
C ASN A 215 6.58 -27.78 35.47
N THR A 216 6.30 -26.95 34.45
CA THR A 216 7.29 -26.30 33.57
C THR A 216 6.60 -25.25 32.69
N ASP A 217 7.20 -24.06 32.65
CA ASP A 217 6.97 -22.94 31.73
C ASP A 217 5.78 -22.00 32.00
N SER A 218 6.03 -21.11 32.96
CA SER A 218 5.32 -19.86 33.21
C SER A 218 5.51 -18.83 32.08
N ASN A 219 4.97 -19.10 30.89
CA ASN A 219 4.84 -18.09 29.83
C ASN A 219 3.41 -18.10 29.25
N THR A 220 2.42 -17.85 30.10
CA THR A 220 1.07 -17.47 29.63
C THR A 220 1.14 -16.06 29.04
N ILE A 221 1.45 -15.98 27.74
CA ILE A 221 1.49 -14.72 26.99
C ILE A 221 0.05 -14.21 26.86
N ASP A 222 -0.19 -12.95 27.22
CA ASP A 222 -1.50 -12.29 27.02
C ASP A 222 -1.85 -12.29 25.52
N PRO A 223 -2.96 -12.92 25.08
CA PRO A 223 -3.29 -13.04 23.66
C PRO A 223 -3.89 -11.76 23.05
N TYR A 224 -4.16 -10.72 23.85
CA TYR A 224 -4.86 -9.51 23.38
C TYR A 224 -3.94 -8.30 23.20
N SER A 225 -3.02 -8.10 24.14
CA SER A 225 -2.22 -6.87 24.19
C SER A 225 -1.16 -6.84 23.11
N PHE A 226 -1.07 -5.71 22.41
CA PHE A 226 -0.03 -5.40 21.43
C PHE A 226 0.12 -6.39 20.27
N GLN A 227 -0.96 -7.06 19.87
CA GLN A 227 -0.95 -8.01 18.77
C GLN A 227 -1.85 -7.56 17.62
N LEU A 228 -1.33 -7.68 16.39
CA LEU A 228 -2.07 -7.44 15.15
C LEU A 228 -1.98 -8.67 14.25
N SER A 229 -3.12 -9.20 13.82
CA SER A 229 -3.16 -10.25 12.79
C SER A 229 -3.46 -9.65 11.42
N PHE A 230 -2.59 -9.92 10.47
CA PHE A 230 -2.73 -9.60 9.05
C PHE A 230 -3.16 -10.86 8.31
N VAL A 231 -4.31 -10.79 7.65
CA VAL A 231 -4.94 -11.92 6.97
C VAL A 231 -4.96 -11.68 5.47
N PHE A 232 -4.18 -12.47 4.75
CA PHE A 232 -3.91 -12.38 3.32
C PHE A 232 -4.51 -13.56 2.54
N PRO A 233 -4.94 -13.34 1.29
CA PRO A 233 -5.36 -14.41 0.40
C PRO A 233 -4.17 -15.22 -0.13
N ASN A 234 -4.31 -16.55 -0.23
CA ASN A 234 -3.28 -17.46 -0.75
C ASN A 234 -3.57 -17.99 -2.18
N TRP A 235 -4.70 -17.62 -2.78
CA TRP A 235 -5.10 -18.09 -4.12
C TRP A 235 -4.76 -17.12 -5.26
N LEU A 236 -4.45 -15.86 -4.93
CA LEU A 236 -4.11 -14.84 -5.91
C LEU A 236 -2.66 -15.03 -6.38
N PRO A 237 -2.37 -15.01 -7.70
CA PRO A 237 -1.02 -15.26 -8.23
C PRO A 237 0.05 -14.37 -7.60
N ARG A 238 -0.24 -13.06 -7.49
CA ARG A 238 0.65 -12.08 -6.88
C ARG A 238 1.01 -12.42 -5.43
N PHE A 239 0.06 -12.94 -4.64
CA PHE A 239 0.28 -13.32 -3.25
C PHE A 239 0.99 -14.67 -3.07
N GLN A 240 1.10 -15.47 -4.15
CA GLN A 240 1.85 -16.72 -4.13
C GLN A 240 3.34 -16.51 -4.39
N GLU A 241 3.71 -15.44 -5.11
CA GLU A 241 5.10 -15.07 -5.39
C GLU A 241 5.91 -14.80 -4.12
N GLU A 242 7.08 -15.45 -4.02
CA GLU A 242 7.93 -15.35 -2.84
C GLU A 242 8.51 -13.94 -2.66
N ASN A 243 8.91 -13.29 -3.75
CA ASN A 243 9.43 -11.92 -3.72
C ASN A 243 8.35 -10.94 -3.20
N PHE A 244 7.09 -11.14 -3.56
CA PHE A 244 5.99 -10.31 -3.08
C PHE A 244 5.66 -10.55 -1.60
N LYS A 245 5.73 -11.81 -1.13
CA LYS A 245 5.62 -12.11 0.31
C LYS A 245 6.73 -11.44 1.12
N GLN A 246 7.97 -11.48 0.64
CA GLN A 246 9.09 -10.79 1.27
C GLN A 246 8.89 -9.28 1.29
N LEU A 247 8.36 -8.69 0.21
CA LEU A 247 8.02 -7.28 0.18
C LEU A 247 6.96 -6.92 1.22
N ILE A 248 5.86 -7.68 1.29
CA ILE A 248 4.81 -7.48 2.30
C ILE A 248 5.42 -7.51 3.70
N TYR A 249 6.25 -8.51 3.97
CA TYR A 249 6.90 -8.68 5.26
C TYR A 249 7.79 -7.48 5.62
N ASN A 250 8.63 -7.02 4.67
CA ASN A 250 9.53 -5.89 4.88
C ASN A 250 8.75 -4.59 5.12
N ILE A 251 7.70 -4.33 4.34
CA ILE A 251 6.85 -3.14 4.50
C ILE A 251 6.16 -3.17 5.87
N ILE A 252 5.56 -4.31 6.24
CA ILE A 252 4.84 -4.43 7.50
C ILE A 252 5.80 -4.27 8.69
N SER A 253 6.99 -4.88 8.62
CA SER A 253 8.00 -4.77 9.67
C SER A 253 8.54 -3.34 9.81
N ALA A 254 8.63 -2.58 8.72
CA ALA A 254 9.06 -1.18 8.75
C ALA A 254 7.96 -0.22 9.22
N GLU A 255 6.69 -0.55 8.98
CA GLU A 255 5.54 0.31 9.30
C GLU A 255 4.96 0.10 10.70
N ILE A 256 5.14 -1.09 11.27
CA ILE A 256 4.63 -1.42 12.59
C ILE A 256 5.49 -0.79 13.70
N PRO A 257 4.87 -0.17 14.73
CA PRO A 257 5.59 0.26 15.92
C PRO A 257 6.28 -0.91 16.64
N ALA A 258 7.51 -0.70 17.13
CA ALA A 258 8.33 -1.75 17.75
C ALA A 258 7.68 -2.51 18.93
N HIS A 259 6.67 -1.93 19.58
CA HIS A 259 5.98 -2.56 20.71
C HIS A 259 4.82 -3.47 20.28
N ILE A 260 4.45 -3.48 18.99
CA ILE A 260 3.35 -4.27 18.45
C ILE A 260 3.91 -5.50 17.71
N THR A 261 3.37 -6.67 18.01
CA THR A 261 3.73 -7.94 17.37
C THR A 261 2.77 -8.23 16.20
N PRO A 262 3.26 -8.32 14.95
CA PRO A 262 2.48 -8.78 13.82
C PRO A 262 2.40 -10.30 13.73
N TYR A 263 1.23 -10.82 13.40
CA TYR A 263 1.00 -12.19 12.94
C TYR A 263 0.53 -12.19 11.49
N PHE A 264 1.07 -13.11 10.69
CA PHE A 264 0.76 -13.23 9.26
C PHE A 264 -0.02 -14.51 9.02
N HIS A 265 -1.19 -14.39 8.40
CA HIS A 265 -2.04 -15.53 8.04
C HIS A 265 -2.29 -15.52 6.54
N LEU A 266 -1.83 -16.54 5.84
CA LEU A 266 -2.16 -16.79 4.43
C LEU A 266 -3.28 -17.83 4.40
N LEU A 267 -4.45 -17.46 3.86
CA LEU A 267 -5.63 -18.31 3.86
C LEU A 267 -6.04 -18.70 2.44
N ASP A 268 -6.39 -19.98 2.27
CA ASP A 268 -7.06 -20.45 1.08
C ASP A 268 -8.49 -19.91 1.00
N LYS A 269 -9.05 -19.88 -0.21
CA LYS A 269 -10.39 -19.32 -0.49
C LYS A 269 -11.49 -19.84 0.46
N PRO A 270 -11.61 -21.15 0.76
CA PRO A 270 -12.64 -21.64 1.69
C PRO A 270 -12.47 -21.15 3.12
N ASN A 271 -11.23 -21.00 3.58
CA ASN A 271 -10.91 -20.52 4.91
C ASN A 271 -11.10 -19.00 5.02
N MET A 272 -10.79 -18.25 3.95
CA MET A 272 -11.10 -16.82 3.89
C MET A 272 -12.60 -16.57 3.96
N ILE A 273 -13.45 -17.34 3.25
CA ILE A 273 -14.92 -17.17 3.34
C ILE A 273 -15.41 -17.34 4.78
N LYS A 274 -14.91 -18.37 5.50
CA LYS A 274 -15.25 -18.58 6.90
C LYS A 274 -14.81 -17.42 7.78
N PHE A 275 -13.57 -16.95 7.57
CA PHE A 275 -13.01 -15.81 8.28
C PHE A 275 -13.83 -14.53 8.04
N GLU A 276 -14.12 -14.18 6.78
CA GLU A 276 -14.84 -12.97 6.42
C GLU A 276 -16.27 -12.98 6.99
N ASN A 277 -16.97 -14.12 6.91
CA ASN A 277 -18.29 -14.27 7.54
C ASN A 277 -18.23 -14.07 9.06
N ALA A 278 -17.24 -14.67 9.74
CA ALA A 278 -17.07 -14.50 11.18
C ALA A 278 -16.68 -13.07 11.55
N TYR A 279 -15.81 -12.44 10.77
CA TYR A 279 -15.33 -11.09 11.00
C TYR A 279 -16.44 -10.06 10.77
N GLN A 280 -17.19 -10.19 9.67
CA GLN A 280 -18.36 -9.35 9.39
C GLN A 280 -19.44 -9.49 10.47
N LEU A 281 -19.70 -10.72 10.93
CA LEU A 281 -20.63 -10.96 12.03
C LEU A 281 -20.16 -10.25 13.31
N TRP A 282 -18.89 -10.43 13.70
CA TRP A 282 -18.32 -9.81 14.90
C TRP A 282 -18.35 -8.28 14.87
N LEU A 283 -18.05 -7.68 13.70
CA LEU A 283 -18.12 -6.25 13.47
C LEU A 283 -19.54 -5.69 13.64
N ASN A 284 -20.56 -6.44 13.21
CA ASN A 284 -21.96 -6.02 13.28
C ASN A 284 -22.60 -6.24 14.66
N THR A 285 -22.24 -7.34 15.35
CA THR A 285 -22.83 -7.68 16.67
C THR A 285 -22.20 -6.91 17.83
N LYS A 286 -21.12 -6.17 17.58
CA LYS A 286 -20.37 -5.39 18.58
C LYS A 286 -19.97 -6.24 19.79
N MET A 287 -19.01 -7.13 19.57
CA MET A 287 -18.28 -7.83 20.64
C MET A 287 -19.14 -8.84 21.44
N ASP A 288 -19.96 -9.63 20.77
CA ASP A 288 -20.56 -10.82 21.40
C ASP A 288 -19.47 -11.87 21.71
N LYS A 289 -19.52 -12.46 22.90
CA LYS A 289 -18.49 -13.38 23.42
C LYS A 289 -18.32 -14.62 22.52
N ASN A 290 -19.40 -15.11 21.92
CA ASN A 290 -19.37 -16.25 21.02
C ASN A 290 -18.71 -15.93 19.68
N SER A 291 -19.03 -14.77 19.09
CA SER A 291 -18.40 -14.31 17.84
C SER A 291 -16.90 -14.08 18.00
N THR A 292 -16.50 -13.51 19.15
CA THR A 292 -15.09 -13.29 19.52
C THR A 292 -14.33 -14.60 19.65
N ASN A 293 -14.87 -15.60 20.34
CA ASN A 293 -14.21 -16.89 20.52
C ASN A 293 -13.98 -17.61 19.18
N ASN A 294 -14.96 -17.58 18.27
CA ASN A 294 -14.80 -18.18 16.94
C ASN A 294 -13.68 -17.52 16.13
N LEU A 295 -13.52 -16.19 16.25
CA LEU A 295 -12.46 -15.45 15.55
C LEU A 295 -11.07 -15.73 16.15
N ILE A 296 -10.96 -15.74 17.49
CA ILE A 296 -9.72 -16.07 18.19
C ILE A 296 -9.29 -17.50 17.86
N GLU A 297 -10.22 -18.47 17.91
CA GLU A 297 -9.92 -19.86 17.58
C GLU A 297 -9.39 -19.98 16.14
N PHE A 298 -9.98 -19.24 15.20
CA PHE A 298 -9.52 -19.22 13.81
C PHE A 298 -8.10 -18.63 13.67
N LEU A 299 -7.80 -17.54 14.38
CA LEU A 299 -6.49 -16.89 14.33
C LEU A 299 -5.40 -17.71 15.04
N VAL A 300 -5.72 -18.36 16.17
CA VAL A 300 -4.78 -19.16 16.96
C VAL A 300 -4.52 -20.52 16.30
N ASN A 301 -5.58 -21.25 15.89
CA ASN A 301 -5.45 -22.59 15.32
C ASN A 301 -5.03 -22.59 13.83
N GLY A 302 -5.14 -21.45 13.14
CA GLY A 302 -4.72 -21.25 11.75
C GLY A 302 -3.24 -20.90 11.55
N SER A 303 -2.41 -21.01 12.59
CA SER A 303 -0.97 -20.75 12.53
C SER A 303 -0.24 -21.86 11.77
N ILE A 304 -0.18 -21.78 10.43
CA ILE A 304 0.83 -22.52 9.67
C ILE A 304 2.18 -21.96 10.09
N SER A 305 3.00 -22.84 10.67
CA SER A 305 4.38 -22.58 11.07
C SER A 305 5.19 -22.04 9.88
N ASN A 306 5.41 -20.73 9.85
CA ASN A 306 6.60 -20.10 9.29
C ASN A 306 7.36 -19.47 10.46
N PRO A 307 8.70 -19.40 10.39
CA PRO A 307 9.52 -19.30 11.59
C PRO A 307 9.08 -18.10 12.40
N PRO A 308 9.11 -18.18 13.75
CA PRO A 308 8.96 -16.99 14.56
C PRO A 308 9.92 -15.97 13.95
N CYS A 309 9.38 -14.80 13.61
CA CYS A 309 10.21 -13.63 13.36
C CYS A 309 11.23 -13.64 14.51
N ASN A 310 12.51 -13.90 14.22
CA ASN A 310 13.56 -13.69 15.19
C ASN A 310 13.47 -12.20 15.48
N VAL A 311 12.76 -11.86 16.56
CA VAL A 311 12.72 -10.52 17.09
C VAL A 311 14.18 -10.21 17.33
N LEU A 312 14.74 -9.34 16.48
CA LEU A 312 16.03 -8.72 16.70
C LEU A 312 15.87 -7.86 17.95
N GLY A 313 16.07 -8.51 19.11
CA GLY A 313 16.10 -7.96 20.46
C GLY A 313 14.94 -7.01 20.81
N TYR A 314 13.96 -7.48 21.60
CA TYR A 314 13.26 -6.55 22.47
C TYR A 314 14.20 -6.22 23.64
N MET A 315 14.43 -4.93 23.88
CA MET A 315 15.23 -4.46 25.01
C MET A 315 14.37 -4.55 26.27
N THR A 316 14.53 -5.60 27.07
CA THR A 316 14.10 -5.58 28.48
C THR A 316 15.10 -4.76 29.27
N ILE A 317 14.61 -3.77 30.02
CA ILE A 317 15.39 -3.14 31.08
C ILE A 317 15.61 -4.23 32.14
N GLY A 318 16.74 -4.93 32.11
CA GLY A 318 17.01 -5.94 33.13
C GLY A 318 18.22 -6.86 33.00
N THR A 319 18.56 -7.43 31.84
CA THR A 319 19.58 -8.51 31.79
C THR A 319 20.30 -8.63 30.45
N ASP A 320 21.53 -9.14 30.51
CA ASP A 320 22.62 -9.08 29.52
C ASP A 320 22.31 -9.57 28.09
N PHE A 321 23.03 -8.94 27.15
CA PHE A 321 23.02 -9.19 25.70
C PHE A 321 23.42 -10.64 25.36
N GLU A 322 22.56 -11.37 24.66
CA GLU A 322 22.97 -12.48 23.79
C GLU A 322 22.52 -12.21 22.35
N VAL A 323 23.49 -12.15 21.44
CA VAL A 323 23.30 -12.08 19.99
C VAL A 323 23.46 -13.50 19.46
N ILE A 324 22.41 -14.06 18.85
CA ILE A 324 22.51 -15.31 18.10
C ILE A 324 22.38 -14.96 16.62
N CYS A 325 23.44 -15.29 15.87
CA CYS A 325 23.59 -15.07 14.42
C CYS A 325 22.57 -15.81 13.56
#